data_AF-A0A0H5NJS8-F1
#
_entry.id   AF-A0A0H5NJS8-F1
#
_cell.length_a   1.000
_cell.length_b   1.000
_cell.length_c   1.000
_cell.angle_alpha   90.00
_cell.angle_beta   90.00
_cell.angle_gamma   90.00
#
_symmetry.space_group_name_H-M   'P 1'
#
loop_
_entity.id
_entity.type
_entity.pdbx_description
1 polymer ?
#
loop_
_entity_poly.entity_id
_entity_poly.type
_entity_poly.pdbx_seq_one_letter_code
_entity_poly.pdbx_strand_id
1 'polypeptide(L)'
;MTDKNPITIDAVRNWNLSAGHRLAIELGSLANTIETDVEVANREVQQSRDYFDSEAGEAMRARYDADRRNALAAVDALQAMTTPISEVATLFDNAALTIKDTVRKIQESEYQLFYTDDGQVFSRKSVMDWVDDNPLTGLTRSLSVEKARRDFQAALQGALYDIWTADLEYNARIGQVLETLPESVRQALVPVPTDPDLARILRENQVDASDRTVIFPSGELLATLRAIMPDIQPKAMTQEEADALIQLATSGLDGPAKLKTFYDIQDEASTAAANAFPDLSEKANEKALSDGHADAFRHMYWNARMTQEFGADWTNTFASGHEMIGSNPAAREAMDLYNNQLGRAIGANNPDASPEELQQKVLEAIDNNQAVVIQSSPDGGQIAFSNSVAPGQNVILPGAGIPMPKGN
;
A
#
# COMPACT_ATOMS: atom_id res chain seq x y z
N MET A 1 -3.77 3.96 -2.82
CA MET A 1 -3.00 5.02 -3.50
C MET A 1 -3.74 6.33 -3.36
N THR A 2 -3.20 7.25 -2.59
CA THR A 2 -3.68 8.64 -2.50
C THR A 2 -3.04 9.47 -3.62
N ASP A 3 -3.88 10.16 -4.38
CA ASP A 3 -3.66 10.96 -5.61
C ASP A 3 -2.67 12.15 -5.50
N LYS A 4 -1.58 12.05 -4.73
CA LYS A 4 -0.68 13.20 -4.56
C LYS A 4 0.37 13.36 -5.68
N ASN A 5 0.67 12.31 -6.45
CA ASN A 5 1.56 12.40 -7.62
C ASN A 5 1.17 11.34 -8.67
N PRO A 6 0.33 11.67 -9.66
CA PRO A 6 0.03 10.74 -10.74
C PRO A 6 1.33 10.40 -11.51
N ILE A 7 1.49 9.13 -11.87
CA ILE A 7 2.59 8.70 -12.75
C ILE A 7 2.31 9.27 -14.14
N THR A 8 3.01 10.33 -14.52
CA THR A 8 2.85 11.01 -15.82
C THR A 8 3.92 10.60 -16.82
N ILE A 9 3.61 10.77 -18.11
CA ILE A 9 4.57 10.58 -19.21
C ILE A 9 5.88 11.34 -18.94
N ASP A 10 5.79 12.61 -18.55
CA ASP A 10 6.98 13.44 -18.35
C ASP A 10 7.76 13.07 -17.08
N ALA A 11 7.08 12.60 -16.02
CA ALA A 11 7.77 12.07 -14.84
C ALA A 11 8.59 10.82 -15.20
N VAL A 12 7.96 9.84 -15.85
CA VAL A 12 8.60 8.55 -16.20
C VAL A 12 9.76 8.72 -17.16
N ARG A 13 9.66 9.65 -18.11
CA ARG A 13 10.77 9.95 -19.05
C ARG A 13 12.04 10.40 -18.35
N ASN A 14 11.92 11.00 -17.17
CA ASN A 14 13.06 11.50 -16.40
C ASN A 14 13.60 10.47 -15.38
N TRP A 15 13.02 9.27 -15.30
CA TRP A 15 13.49 8.25 -14.39
C TRP A 15 14.91 7.76 -14.71
N ASN A 16 15.66 7.53 -13.63
CA ASN A 16 16.95 6.83 -13.62
C ASN A 16 16.85 5.68 -12.60
N LEU A 17 16.72 4.46 -13.10
CA LEU A 17 16.48 3.26 -12.30
C LEU A 17 17.78 2.54 -11.91
N SER A 18 18.95 3.14 -12.18
CA SER A 18 20.24 2.54 -11.82
C SER A 18 20.39 2.27 -10.33
N ALA A 19 19.72 3.05 -9.47
CA ALA A 19 19.70 2.81 -8.04
C ALA A 19 18.95 1.53 -7.68
N GLY A 20 17.82 1.23 -8.35
CA GLY A 20 17.06 -0.01 -8.13
C GLY A 20 17.86 -1.26 -8.50
N HIS A 21 18.55 -1.22 -9.64
CA HIS A 21 19.45 -2.32 -10.04
C HIS A 21 20.63 -2.51 -9.08
N ARG A 22 21.25 -1.41 -8.63
CA ARG A 22 22.34 -1.49 -7.65
C ARG A 22 21.87 -2.05 -6.31
N LEU A 23 20.67 -1.68 -5.86
CA LEU A 23 20.11 -2.15 -4.60
C LEU A 23 20.03 -3.68 -4.55
N ALA A 24 19.53 -4.33 -5.60
CA ALA A 24 19.47 -5.80 -5.65
C ALA A 24 20.86 -6.44 -5.53
N ILE A 25 21.87 -5.87 -6.18
CA ILE A 25 23.27 -6.35 -6.13
C ILE A 25 23.86 -6.16 -4.73
N GLU A 26 23.66 -4.98 -4.14
CA GLU A 26 24.17 -4.61 -2.82
C GLU A 26 23.54 -5.49 -1.72
N LEU A 27 22.23 -5.76 -1.79
CA LEU A 27 21.53 -6.66 -0.87
C LEU A 27 22.08 -8.09 -0.98
N GLY A 28 22.28 -8.61 -2.20
CA GLY A 28 22.88 -9.93 -2.40
C GLY A 28 24.32 -10.01 -1.87
N SER A 29 25.13 -8.98 -2.08
CA SER A 29 26.48 -8.90 -1.53
C SER A 29 26.49 -8.85 0.00
N LEU A 30 25.55 -8.11 0.60
CA LEU A 30 25.40 -8.03 2.04
C LEU A 30 25.02 -9.39 2.63
N ALA A 31 24.03 -10.07 2.03
CA ALA A 31 23.61 -11.40 2.44
C ALA A 31 24.77 -12.40 2.43
N ASN A 32 25.56 -12.43 1.35
CA ASN A 32 26.75 -13.28 1.24
C ASN A 32 27.82 -12.96 2.30
N THR A 33 27.98 -11.68 2.66
CA THR A 33 28.93 -11.26 3.70
C THR A 33 28.48 -11.77 5.06
N ILE A 34 27.21 -11.59 5.41
CA ILE A 34 26.63 -12.08 6.67
C ILE A 34 26.74 -13.60 6.76
N GLU A 35 26.37 -14.32 5.70
CA GLU A 35 26.46 -15.78 5.66
C GLU A 35 27.90 -16.27 5.89
N THR A 36 28.87 -15.64 5.21
CA THR A 36 30.29 -15.99 5.36
C THR A 36 30.78 -15.77 6.79
N ASP A 37 30.48 -14.62 7.38
CA ASP A 37 30.89 -14.28 8.73
C ASP A 37 30.26 -15.22 9.78
N VAL A 38 28.97 -15.54 9.61
CA VAL A 38 28.26 -16.49 10.48
C VAL A 38 28.86 -17.89 10.37
N GLU A 39 29.16 -18.38 9.18
CA GLU A 39 29.77 -19.71 9.01
C GLU A 39 31.22 -19.77 9.51
N VAL A 40 31.98 -18.68 9.42
CA VAL A 40 33.31 -18.56 10.05
C VAL A 40 33.18 -18.67 11.57
N ALA A 41 32.32 -17.86 12.18
CA ALA A 41 32.08 -17.88 13.62
C ALA A 41 31.60 -19.26 14.10
N ASN A 42 30.78 -19.95 13.29
CA ASN A 42 30.26 -21.27 13.64
C ASN A 42 31.39 -22.29 13.79
N ARG A 43 32.36 -22.27 12.87
CA ARG A 43 33.52 -23.16 12.98
C ARG A 43 34.31 -22.93 14.27
N GLU A 44 34.53 -21.67 14.65
CA GLU A 44 35.25 -21.31 15.87
C GLU A 44 34.46 -21.73 17.13
N VAL A 45 33.15 -21.50 17.16
CA VAL A 45 32.29 -21.88 18.29
C VAL A 45 32.21 -23.39 18.44
N GLN A 46 32.10 -24.15 17.34
CA GLN A 46 32.07 -25.62 17.43
C GLN A 46 33.42 -26.20 17.88
N GLN A 47 34.54 -25.58 17.51
CA GLN A 47 35.88 -25.95 17.99
C GLN A 47 36.12 -25.59 19.47
N SER A 48 35.26 -24.76 20.08
CA SER A 48 35.40 -24.39 21.50
C SER A 48 35.26 -25.56 22.47
N ARG A 49 34.66 -26.69 22.05
CA ARG A 49 34.47 -27.89 22.88
C ARG A 49 35.79 -28.40 23.46
N ASP A 50 36.88 -28.30 22.71
CA ASP A 50 38.20 -28.78 23.14
C ASP A 50 38.79 -27.98 24.32
N TYR A 51 38.31 -26.74 24.52
CA TYR A 51 38.82 -25.81 25.54
C TYR A 51 37.78 -25.47 26.61
N PHE A 52 36.49 -25.66 26.32
CA PHE A 52 35.38 -25.28 27.17
C PHE A 52 34.26 -26.35 27.14
N ASP A 53 34.60 -27.51 27.68
CA ASP A 53 33.70 -28.64 27.91
C ASP A 53 33.02 -28.54 29.29
N SER A 54 32.02 -27.67 29.39
CA SER A 54 31.23 -27.46 30.59
C SER A 54 29.77 -27.21 30.23
N GLU A 55 28.87 -27.28 31.22
CA GLU A 55 27.46 -26.91 31.05
C GLU A 55 27.29 -25.48 30.53
N ALA A 56 28.10 -24.53 31.03
CA ALA A 56 28.11 -23.16 30.52
C ALA A 56 28.58 -23.08 29.06
N GLY A 57 29.52 -23.94 28.66
CA GLY A 57 29.99 -24.06 27.28
C GLY A 57 28.93 -24.62 26.34
N GLU A 58 28.20 -25.65 26.76
CA GLU A 58 27.05 -26.18 26.00
C GLU A 58 25.92 -25.14 25.89
N ALA A 59 25.62 -24.42 26.97
CA ALA A 59 24.61 -23.35 26.94
C ALA A 59 24.99 -22.21 25.97
N MET A 60 26.27 -21.81 25.95
CA MET A 60 26.79 -20.84 24.99
C MET A 60 26.64 -21.33 23.55
N ARG A 61 27.04 -22.58 23.26
CA ARG A 61 26.89 -23.18 21.92
C ARG A 61 25.43 -23.27 21.48
N ALA A 62 24.53 -23.68 22.37
CA ALA A 62 23.11 -23.75 22.08
C ALA A 62 22.50 -22.36 21.79
N ARG A 63 22.91 -21.33 22.53
CA ARG A 63 22.53 -19.94 22.24
C ARG A 63 23.08 -19.48 20.89
N TYR A 64 24.36 -19.74 20.61
CA TYR A 64 24.97 -19.42 19.33
C TYR A 64 24.23 -20.09 18.17
N ASP A 65 23.84 -21.37 18.28
CA ASP A 65 23.08 -22.07 17.25
C ASP A 65 21.71 -21.40 16.98
N ALA A 66 21.07 -20.82 18.01
CA ALA A 66 19.85 -20.04 17.84
C ALA A 66 20.11 -18.71 17.13
N ASP A 67 21.12 -17.96 17.54
CA ASP A 67 21.50 -16.68 16.91
C ASP A 67 21.93 -16.90 15.45
N ARG A 68 22.67 -17.99 15.16
CA ARG A 68 23.04 -18.40 13.79
C ARG A 68 21.82 -18.67 12.92
N ARG A 69 20.83 -19.43 13.41
CA ARG A 69 19.59 -19.68 12.66
C ARG A 69 18.86 -18.38 12.32
N ASN A 70 18.78 -17.45 13.26
CA ASN A 70 18.18 -16.14 13.03
C ASN A 70 18.95 -15.31 11.99
N ALA A 71 20.28 -15.33 12.05
CA ALA A 71 21.13 -14.62 11.09
C ALA A 71 20.98 -15.20 9.67
N LEU A 72 20.98 -16.53 9.53
CA LEU A 72 20.78 -17.19 8.23
C LEU A 72 19.38 -16.94 7.66
N ALA A 73 18.34 -16.89 8.50
CA ALA A 73 17.02 -16.52 8.02
C ALA A 73 16.94 -15.05 7.55
N ALA A 74 17.72 -14.14 8.14
CA ALA A 74 17.86 -12.78 7.62
C ALA A 74 18.61 -12.74 6.27
N VAL A 75 19.61 -13.61 6.08
CA VAL A 75 20.27 -13.82 4.78
C VAL A 75 19.27 -14.28 3.73
N ASP A 76 18.44 -15.29 4.04
CA ASP A 76 17.41 -15.81 3.15
C ASP A 76 16.42 -14.71 2.74
N ALA A 77 15.97 -13.87 3.68
CA ALA A 77 15.09 -12.74 3.40
C ALA A 77 15.76 -11.68 2.51
N LEU A 78 17.02 -11.31 2.79
CA LEU A 78 17.77 -10.37 1.93
C LEU A 78 17.92 -10.91 0.50
N GLN A 79 18.24 -12.20 0.36
CA GLN A 79 18.35 -12.86 -0.94
C GLN A 79 17.00 -12.91 -1.67
N ALA A 80 15.92 -13.26 -0.97
CA ALA A 80 14.57 -13.34 -1.53
C ALA A 80 14.06 -11.97 -2.04
N MET A 81 14.51 -10.85 -1.47
CA MET A 81 14.19 -9.52 -2.00
C MET A 81 14.93 -9.15 -3.29
N THR A 82 16.08 -9.77 -3.59
CA THR A 82 16.92 -9.36 -4.73
C THR A 82 16.23 -9.55 -6.08
N THR A 83 15.56 -10.69 -6.28
CA THR A 83 14.85 -11.02 -7.52
C THR A 83 13.71 -10.04 -7.82
N PRO A 84 12.71 -9.84 -6.94
CA PRO A 84 11.61 -8.93 -7.23
C PRO A 84 12.08 -7.48 -7.45
N ILE A 85 13.11 -7.01 -6.72
CA ILE A 85 13.68 -5.67 -6.93
C ILE A 85 14.32 -5.56 -8.33
N SER A 86 15.07 -6.58 -8.76
CA SER A 86 15.69 -6.56 -10.09
C SER A 86 14.64 -6.64 -11.20
N GLU A 87 13.62 -7.48 -11.05
CA GLU A 87 12.56 -7.68 -12.05
C GLU A 87 11.73 -6.41 -12.24
N VAL A 88 11.30 -5.75 -11.15
CA VAL A 88 10.53 -4.50 -11.25
C VAL A 88 11.35 -3.37 -11.85
N ALA A 89 12.63 -3.27 -11.52
CA ALA A 89 13.52 -2.28 -12.12
C ALA A 89 13.65 -2.48 -13.64
N THR A 90 13.77 -3.73 -14.11
CA THR A 90 13.78 -4.05 -15.55
C THR A 90 12.44 -3.73 -16.22
N LEU A 91 11.31 -4.04 -15.58
CA LEU A 91 9.98 -3.71 -16.11
C LEU A 91 9.80 -2.20 -16.29
N PHE A 92 10.17 -1.43 -15.26
CA PHE A 92 10.11 0.03 -15.31
C PHE A 92 11.07 0.61 -16.35
N ASP A 93 12.27 0.04 -16.54
CA ASP A 93 13.18 0.45 -17.62
C ASP A 93 12.54 0.25 -19.00
N ASN A 94 11.93 -0.92 -19.24
CA ASN A 94 11.28 -1.23 -20.51
C ASN A 94 10.08 -0.32 -20.80
N ALA A 95 9.26 -0.03 -19.79
CA ALA A 95 8.14 0.90 -19.91
C ALA A 95 8.63 2.33 -20.16
N ALA A 96 9.65 2.78 -19.43
CA ALA A 96 10.25 4.10 -19.62
C ALA A 96 10.88 4.25 -21.02
N LEU A 97 11.55 3.22 -21.53
CA LEU A 97 12.06 3.18 -22.90
C LEU A 97 10.94 3.27 -23.93
N THR A 98 9.85 2.51 -23.74
CA THR A 98 8.66 2.55 -24.61
C THR A 98 8.05 3.94 -24.66
N ILE A 99 7.94 4.61 -23.52
CA ILE A 99 7.45 6.00 -23.44
C ILE A 99 8.41 6.96 -24.15
N LYS A 100 9.71 6.88 -23.87
CA LYS A 100 10.73 7.74 -24.51
C LYS A 100 10.72 7.60 -26.03
N ASP A 101 10.68 6.38 -26.54
CA ASP A 101 10.65 6.11 -27.97
C ASP A 101 9.34 6.56 -28.62
N THR A 102 8.21 6.36 -27.96
CA THR A 102 6.90 6.79 -28.47
C THR A 102 6.81 8.31 -28.53
N VAL A 103 7.26 9.02 -27.49
CA VAL A 103 7.32 10.48 -27.49
C VAL A 103 8.24 11.01 -28.59
N ARG A 104 9.41 10.40 -28.78
CA ARG A 104 10.31 10.74 -29.90
C ARG A 104 9.62 10.55 -31.25
N LYS A 105 8.93 9.43 -31.47
CA LYS A 105 8.16 9.18 -32.71
C LYS A 105 7.03 10.18 -32.92
N ILE A 106 6.34 10.61 -31.87
CA ILE A 106 5.32 11.67 -31.95
C ILE A 106 5.96 12.99 -32.40
N GLN A 107 7.10 13.36 -31.80
CA GLN A 107 7.81 14.62 -32.10
C GLN A 107 8.43 14.64 -33.50
N GLU A 108 8.93 13.50 -33.98
CA GLU A 108 9.51 13.35 -35.32
C GLU A 108 8.43 13.16 -36.41
N SER A 109 7.18 12.88 -36.03
CA SER A 109 6.09 12.62 -36.97
C SER A 109 5.65 13.89 -37.70
N GLU A 110 5.38 13.76 -39.01
CA GLU A 110 4.75 14.82 -39.82
C GLU A 110 3.26 15.02 -39.52
N TYR A 111 2.66 14.22 -38.64
CA TYR A 111 1.21 14.17 -38.39
C TYR A 111 0.68 15.22 -37.41
N GLN A 112 1.52 16.16 -36.96
CA GLN A 112 1.15 17.23 -36.01
C GLN A 112 0.42 16.71 -34.76
N LEU A 113 0.93 15.61 -34.20
CA LEU A 113 0.36 14.98 -33.01
C LEU A 113 0.91 15.64 -31.73
N PHE A 114 0.14 15.55 -30.65
CA PHE A 114 0.58 15.89 -29.30
C PHE A 114 -0.01 14.90 -28.29
N TYR A 115 0.56 14.84 -27.10
CA TYR A 115 0.13 13.95 -26.03
C TYR A 115 -0.18 14.70 -24.74
N THR A 116 -0.93 14.06 -23.85
CA THR A 116 -1.23 14.52 -22.48
C THR A 116 -0.47 13.68 -21.45
N ASP A 117 -0.46 14.15 -20.20
CA ASP A 117 0.27 13.51 -19.09
C ASP A 117 -0.16 12.07 -18.81
N ASP A 118 -1.42 11.72 -19.08
CA ASP A 118 -2.01 10.39 -18.98
C ASP A 118 -1.86 9.54 -20.25
N GLY A 119 -1.08 10.02 -21.24
CA GLY A 119 -0.74 9.28 -22.45
C GLY A 119 -1.79 9.28 -23.56
N GLN A 120 -2.83 10.12 -23.48
CA GLN A 120 -3.74 10.30 -24.62
C GLN A 120 -3.01 11.02 -25.76
N VAL A 121 -3.31 10.65 -27.01
CA VAL A 121 -2.69 11.26 -28.19
C VAL A 121 -3.76 11.87 -29.08
N PHE A 122 -3.54 13.14 -29.42
CA PHE A 122 -4.44 13.97 -30.21
C PHE A 122 -3.75 14.51 -31.45
N SER A 123 -4.55 14.83 -32.47
CA SER A 123 -4.10 15.50 -33.69
C SER A 123 -4.48 16.97 -33.64
N ARG A 124 -3.56 17.87 -34.06
CA ARG A 124 -3.87 19.30 -34.24
C ARG A 124 -4.73 19.58 -35.47
N LYS A 125 -4.77 18.63 -36.41
CA LYS A 125 -5.56 18.71 -37.64
C LYS A 125 -6.71 17.71 -37.62
N SER A 126 -7.89 18.15 -38.06
CA SER A 126 -9.03 17.29 -38.29
C SER A 126 -8.81 16.39 -39.52
N VAL A 127 -9.61 15.33 -39.65
CA VAL A 127 -9.63 14.49 -40.86
C VAL A 127 -9.94 15.33 -42.11
N MET A 128 -10.81 16.33 -41.99
CA MET A 128 -11.19 17.19 -43.12
C MET A 128 -10.05 18.14 -43.52
N ASP A 129 -9.28 18.66 -42.55
CA ASP A 129 -8.14 19.53 -42.83
C ASP A 129 -7.11 18.82 -43.74
N TRP A 130 -6.89 17.51 -43.51
CA TRP A 130 -6.01 16.71 -44.36
C TRP A 130 -6.56 16.45 -45.76
N VAL A 131 -7.89 16.32 -45.90
CA VAL A 131 -8.58 16.15 -47.19
C VAL A 131 -8.55 17.44 -48.00
N ASP A 132 -8.77 18.58 -47.34
CA ASP A 132 -8.77 19.90 -47.96
C ASP A 132 -7.35 20.31 -48.43
N ASP A 133 -6.31 19.94 -47.66
CA ASP A 133 -4.91 20.18 -48.05
C ASP A 133 -4.52 19.44 -49.35
N ASN A 134 -5.04 18.22 -49.56
CA ASN A 134 -4.80 17.45 -50.77
C ASN A 134 -5.95 16.46 -51.05
N PRO A 135 -6.89 16.79 -51.95
CA PRO A 135 -8.05 15.92 -52.22
C PRO A 135 -7.70 14.53 -52.78
N LEU A 136 -6.52 14.34 -53.37
CA LEU A 136 -6.10 13.06 -53.96
C LEU A 136 -5.53 12.09 -52.91
N THR A 137 -4.82 12.59 -51.89
CA THR A 137 -4.11 11.76 -50.89
C THR A 137 -4.54 12.03 -49.45
N GLY A 138 -5.39 13.02 -49.22
CA GLY A 138 -5.74 13.50 -47.89
C GLY A 138 -6.51 12.48 -47.06
N LEU A 139 -7.40 11.69 -47.71
CA LEU A 139 -8.12 10.61 -47.03
C LEU A 139 -7.18 9.46 -46.61
N THR A 140 -6.26 9.05 -47.47
CA THR A 140 -5.30 7.98 -47.11
C THR A 140 -4.31 8.46 -46.05
N ARG A 141 -3.92 9.74 -46.10
CA ARG A 141 -3.09 10.38 -45.09
C ARG A 141 -3.81 10.50 -43.75
N SER A 142 -5.06 10.93 -43.72
CA SER A 142 -5.84 11.06 -42.48
C SER A 142 -6.08 9.70 -41.81
N LEU A 143 -6.31 8.64 -42.58
CA LEU A 143 -6.36 7.27 -42.05
C LEU A 143 -5.02 6.83 -41.44
N SER A 144 -3.90 7.22 -42.05
CA SER A 144 -2.56 6.94 -41.52
C SER A 144 -2.28 7.71 -40.22
N VAL A 145 -2.71 8.98 -40.15
CA VAL A 145 -2.66 9.81 -38.93
C VAL A 145 -3.47 9.16 -37.81
N GLU A 146 -4.71 8.75 -38.08
CA GLU A 146 -5.58 8.11 -37.07
C GLU A 146 -5.07 6.73 -36.65
N LYS A 147 -4.37 6.01 -37.52
CA LYS A 147 -3.68 4.77 -37.14
C LYS A 147 -2.51 5.09 -36.21
N ALA A 148 -1.60 5.98 -36.61
CA ALA A 148 -0.43 6.35 -35.81
C ALA A 148 -0.82 6.93 -34.44
N ARG A 149 -1.85 7.79 -34.39
CA ARG A 149 -2.41 8.34 -33.16
C ARG A 149 -2.84 7.22 -32.20
N ARG A 150 -3.61 6.25 -32.69
CA ARG A 150 -4.07 5.10 -31.89
C ARG A 150 -2.91 4.21 -31.44
N ASP A 151 -1.97 3.92 -32.32
CA ASP A 151 -0.79 3.10 -31.99
C ASP A 151 0.06 3.77 -30.90
N PHE A 152 0.31 5.08 -31.02
CA PHE A 152 1.07 5.84 -30.03
C PHE A 152 0.33 5.96 -28.70
N GLN A 153 -0.97 6.23 -28.71
CA GLN A 153 -1.77 6.26 -27.49
C GLN A 153 -1.75 4.91 -26.78
N ALA A 154 -1.96 3.81 -27.51
CA ALA A 154 -1.89 2.47 -26.94
C ALA A 154 -0.53 2.16 -26.33
N ALA A 155 0.57 2.59 -26.97
CA ALA A 155 1.92 2.41 -26.44
C ALA A 155 2.19 3.24 -25.17
N LEU A 156 1.76 4.51 -25.12
CA LEU A 156 1.91 5.36 -23.94
C LEU A 156 1.08 4.86 -22.77
N GLN A 157 -0.22 4.62 -22.99
CA GLN A 157 -1.14 4.17 -21.95
C GLN A 157 -0.83 2.74 -21.49
N GLY A 158 -0.42 1.86 -22.39
CA GLY A 158 0.05 0.50 -22.06
C GLY A 158 1.26 0.54 -21.15
N ALA A 159 2.28 1.34 -21.47
CA ALA A 159 3.47 1.45 -20.63
C ALA A 159 3.18 2.05 -19.24
N LEU A 160 2.30 3.05 -19.15
CA LEU A 160 1.85 3.59 -17.85
C LEU A 160 1.09 2.53 -17.03
N TYR A 161 0.24 1.74 -17.69
CA TYR A 161 -0.49 0.64 -17.05
C TYR A 161 0.43 -0.48 -16.57
N ASP A 162 1.46 -0.83 -17.35
CA ASP A 162 2.48 -1.81 -16.97
C ASP A 162 3.24 -1.36 -15.72
N ILE A 163 3.63 -0.07 -15.66
CA ILE A 163 4.27 0.52 -14.47
C ILE A 163 3.34 0.42 -13.27
N TRP A 164 2.09 0.87 -13.42
CA TRP A 164 1.12 0.85 -12.33
C TRP A 164 0.87 -0.56 -11.80
N THR A 165 0.71 -1.53 -12.69
CA THR A 165 0.47 -2.94 -12.31
C THR A 165 1.70 -3.54 -11.65
N ALA A 166 2.90 -3.30 -12.18
CA ALA A 166 4.13 -3.80 -11.62
C ALA A 166 4.47 -3.15 -10.26
N ASP A 167 4.22 -1.85 -10.07
CA ASP A 167 4.37 -1.20 -8.77
C ASP A 167 3.56 -1.93 -7.68
N LEU A 168 2.30 -2.24 -8.00
CA LEU A 168 1.39 -2.93 -7.09
C LEU A 168 1.82 -4.36 -6.79
N GLU A 169 2.10 -5.14 -7.82
CA GLU A 169 2.47 -6.55 -7.67
C GLU A 169 3.80 -6.74 -6.94
N TYR A 170 4.81 -5.93 -7.27
CA TYR A 170 6.13 -6.09 -6.69
C TYR A 170 6.24 -5.50 -5.29
N ASN A 171 5.45 -4.46 -4.96
CA ASN A 171 5.31 -4.01 -3.59
C ASN A 171 4.79 -5.15 -2.69
N ALA A 172 3.73 -5.84 -3.11
CA ALA A 172 3.18 -6.97 -2.38
C ALA A 172 4.18 -8.14 -2.23
N ARG A 173 4.90 -8.49 -3.31
CA ARG A 173 5.92 -9.54 -3.26
C ARG A 173 7.07 -9.20 -2.30
N ILE A 174 7.57 -7.96 -2.32
CA ILE A 174 8.62 -7.53 -1.40
C ILE A 174 8.10 -7.53 0.04
N GLY A 175 6.88 -7.06 0.27
CA GLY A 175 6.27 -7.06 1.59
C GLY A 175 6.13 -8.47 2.18
N GLN A 176 5.73 -9.44 1.35
CA GLN A 176 5.64 -10.86 1.74
C GLN A 176 6.98 -11.46 2.19
N VAL A 177 8.11 -11.01 1.62
CA VAL A 177 9.42 -11.48 2.09
C VAL A 177 9.65 -11.11 3.56
N LEU A 178 9.20 -9.93 3.99
CA LEU A 178 9.36 -9.50 5.39
C LEU A 178 8.49 -10.30 6.36
N GLU A 179 7.39 -10.89 5.91
CA GLU A 179 6.56 -11.80 6.69
C GLU A 179 7.26 -13.13 7.00
N THR A 180 8.18 -13.55 6.13
CA THR A 180 8.94 -14.80 6.30
C THR A 180 10.07 -14.70 7.33
N LEU A 181 10.37 -13.49 7.84
CA LEU A 181 11.38 -13.31 8.87
C LEU A 181 11.00 -14.09 10.14
N PRO A 182 11.98 -14.70 10.84
CA PRO A 182 11.71 -15.39 12.10
C PRO A 182 10.98 -14.48 13.09
N GLU A 183 10.01 -15.02 13.80
CA GLU A 183 9.23 -14.29 14.81
C GLU A 183 10.13 -13.56 15.82
N SER A 184 11.21 -14.21 16.28
CA SER A 184 12.15 -13.58 17.21
C SER A 184 12.88 -12.36 16.63
N VAL A 185 13.14 -12.34 15.32
CA VAL A 185 13.74 -11.20 14.62
C VAL A 185 12.72 -10.08 14.50
N ARG A 186 11.50 -10.40 14.07
CA ARG A 186 10.41 -9.42 13.97
C ARG A 186 10.09 -8.78 15.32
N GLN A 187 9.92 -9.58 16.37
CA GLN A 187 9.67 -9.11 17.73
C GLN A 187 10.82 -8.25 18.29
N ALA A 188 12.07 -8.55 17.94
CA ALA A 188 13.22 -7.76 18.38
C ALA A 188 13.34 -6.41 17.67
N LEU A 189 12.85 -6.30 16.43
CA LEU A 189 12.92 -5.09 15.62
C LEU A 189 11.73 -4.15 15.80
N VAL A 190 10.60 -4.65 16.29
CA VAL A 190 9.41 -3.83 16.55
C VAL A 190 9.49 -3.23 17.95
N PRO A 191 9.59 -1.89 18.09
CA PRO A 191 9.64 -1.25 19.39
C PRO A 191 8.32 -1.43 20.15
N VAL A 192 8.37 -2.07 21.32
CA VAL A 192 7.19 -2.27 22.17
C VAL A 192 7.04 -1.10 23.15
N PRO A 193 5.85 -0.47 23.25
CA PRO A 193 5.56 0.56 24.25
C PRO A 193 5.82 0.06 25.68
N THR A 194 6.27 0.97 26.54
CA THR A 194 6.45 0.65 27.98
C THR A 194 5.14 0.62 28.76
N ASP A 195 4.12 1.33 28.27
CA ASP A 195 2.76 1.26 28.79
C ASP A 195 2.17 -0.14 28.50
N PRO A 196 1.65 -0.85 29.51
CA PRO A 196 1.19 -2.22 29.36
C PRO A 196 -0.07 -2.35 28.48
N ASP A 197 -0.95 -1.33 28.46
CA ASP A 197 -2.13 -1.35 27.62
C ASP A 197 -1.78 -1.11 26.15
N LEU A 198 -0.89 -0.15 25.88
CA LEU A 198 -0.37 0.04 24.53
C LEU A 198 0.42 -1.20 24.07
N ALA A 199 1.26 -1.79 24.93
CA ALA A 199 1.98 -3.02 24.61
C ALA A 199 1.03 -4.20 24.32
N ARG A 200 -0.14 -4.25 24.96
CA ARG A 200 -1.18 -5.23 24.67
C ARG A 200 -1.88 -4.93 23.35
N ILE A 201 -2.29 -3.67 23.11
CA ILE A 201 -2.91 -3.23 21.86
C ILE A 201 -2.00 -3.58 20.68
N LEU A 202 -0.70 -3.27 20.75
CA LEU A 202 0.27 -3.58 19.70
C LEU A 202 0.30 -5.08 19.35
N ARG A 203 0.25 -5.96 20.36
CA ARG A 203 0.36 -7.41 20.15
C ARG A 203 -0.95 -8.06 19.69
N GLU A 204 -2.07 -7.60 20.22
CA GLU A 204 -3.39 -8.20 19.95
C GLU A 204 -3.99 -7.71 18.62
N ASN A 205 -3.58 -6.53 18.15
CA ASN A 205 -4.11 -5.94 16.92
C ASN A 205 -3.10 -6.12 15.79
N GLN A 206 -2.93 -7.36 15.33
CA GLN A 206 -2.14 -7.71 14.15
C GLN A 206 -2.90 -8.78 13.36
N VAL A 207 -2.76 -8.80 12.03
CA VAL A 207 -3.34 -9.83 11.16
C VAL A 207 -2.26 -10.51 10.33
N ASP A 208 -2.56 -11.72 9.86
CA ASP A 208 -1.66 -12.38 8.91
C ASP A 208 -1.76 -11.67 7.56
N ALA A 209 -0.61 -11.42 6.92
CA ALA A 209 -0.60 -10.80 5.62
C ALA A 209 -1.29 -11.68 4.56
N SER A 210 -2.00 -11.04 3.64
CA SER A 210 -2.64 -11.70 2.51
C SER A 210 -1.61 -12.26 1.55
N ASP A 211 -1.75 -13.53 1.18
CA ASP A 211 -0.89 -14.18 0.19
C ASP A 211 -0.98 -13.55 -1.20
N ARG A 212 -1.99 -12.72 -1.46
CA ARG A 212 -2.28 -12.20 -2.79
C ARG A 212 -2.87 -10.80 -2.79
N THR A 213 -2.24 -9.91 -3.54
CA THR A 213 -2.84 -8.63 -3.97
C THR A 213 -3.55 -8.80 -5.32
N VAL A 214 -4.72 -8.20 -5.45
CA VAL A 214 -5.53 -8.23 -6.68
C VAL A 214 -5.94 -6.83 -7.10
N ILE A 215 -6.17 -6.65 -8.40
CA ILE A 215 -6.78 -5.44 -8.94
C ILE A 215 -8.30 -5.59 -8.96
N PHE A 216 -8.99 -4.71 -8.22
CA PHE A 216 -10.44 -4.72 -8.08
C PHE A 216 -11.03 -3.31 -8.23
N PRO A 217 -12.22 -3.16 -8.85
CA PRO A 217 -12.90 -4.19 -9.64
C PRO A 217 -12.23 -4.38 -11.00
N SER A 218 -12.37 -5.56 -11.59
CA SER A 218 -11.82 -5.89 -12.91
C SER A 218 -12.80 -6.66 -13.78
N GLY A 219 -12.49 -6.81 -15.07
CA GLY A 219 -13.29 -7.61 -16.02
C GLY A 219 -14.74 -7.15 -16.18
N GLU A 220 -15.67 -8.10 -16.22
CA GLU A 220 -17.10 -7.86 -16.38
C GLU A 220 -17.69 -7.07 -15.20
N LEU A 221 -17.25 -7.35 -13.97
CA LEU A 221 -17.71 -6.62 -12.79
C LEU A 221 -17.40 -5.13 -12.91
N LEU A 222 -16.18 -4.76 -13.34
CA LEU A 222 -15.83 -3.36 -13.59
C LEU A 222 -16.76 -2.73 -14.66
N ALA A 223 -17.06 -3.46 -15.73
CA ALA A 223 -17.97 -2.97 -16.78
C ALA A 223 -19.39 -2.72 -16.24
N THR A 224 -19.91 -3.63 -15.42
CA THR A 224 -21.21 -3.48 -14.75
C THR A 224 -21.21 -2.29 -13.79
N LEU A 225 -20.16 -2.14 -12.97
CA LEU A 225 -20.06 -1.04 -12.02
C LEU A 225 -19.95 0.31 -12.70
N ARG A 226 -19.24 0.41 -13.83
CA ARG A 226 -19.18 1.65 -14.62
C ARG A 226 -20.51 2.11 -15.19
N ALA A 227 -21.52 1.23 -15.28
CA ALA A 227 -22.87 1.64 -15.67
C ALA A 227 -23.58 2.47 -14.57
N ILE A 228 -23.18 2.31 -13.30
CA ILE A 228 -23.78 3.00 -12.15
C ILE A 228 -22.81 3.97 -11.45
N MET A 229 -21.51 3.76 -11.60
CA MET A 229 -20.39 4.58 -11.10
C MET A 229 -19.38 4.77 -12.25
N PRO A 230 -19.65 5.69 -13.19
CA PRO A 230 -18.84 5.84 -14.41
C PRO A 230 -17.35 6.08 -14.15
N ASP A 231 -17.04 6.76 -13.05
CA ASP A 231 -15.69 7.19 -12.71
C ASP A 231 -14.92 6.18 -11.84
N ILE A 232 -15.49 5.00 -11.54
CA ILE A 232 -14.82 3.99 -10.71
C ILE A 232 -13.51 3.54 -11.35
N GLN A 233 -12.43 3.65 -10.56
CA GLN A 233 -11.10 3.23 -10.95
C GLN A 233 -10.75 1.92 -10.24
N PRO A 234 -10.17 0.93 -10.95
CA PRO A 234 -9.58 -0.23 -10.31
C PRO A 234 -8.46 0.19 -9.35
N LYS A 235 -8.38 -0.48 -8.20
CA LYS A 235 -7.34 -0.29 -7.19
C LYS A 235 -6.77 -1.66 -6.82
N ALA A 236 -5.49 -1.69 -6.43
CA ALA A 236 -4.97 -2.86 -5.73
C ALA A 236 -5.54 -2.93 -4.33
N MET A 237 -5.83 -4.16 -3.91
CA MET A 237 -6.25 -4.49 -2.56
C MET A 237 -5.88 -5.95 -2.26
N THR A 238 -5.99 -6.36 -1.01
CA THR A 238 -5.83 -7.76 -0.62
C THR A 238 -6.95 -8.61 -1.25
N GLN A 239 -6.69 -9.91 -1.42
CA GLN A 239 -7.71 -10.84 -1.92
C GLN A 239 -8.94 -10.85 -1.00
N GLU A 240 -8.74 -10.76 0.31
CA GLU A 240 -9.77 -10.73 1.34
C GLU A 240 -10.65 -9.48 1.23
N GLU A 241 -10.04 -8.32 1.00
CA GLU A 241 -10.77 -7.07 0.73
C GLU A 241 -11.64 -7.23 -0.54
N ALA A 242 -11.07 -7.74 -1.63
CA ALA A 242 -11.80 -7.96 -2.87
C ALA A 242 -12.94 -8.98 -2.71
N ASP A 243 -12.71 -10.07 -1.98
CA ASP A 243 -13.71 -11.11 -1.75
C ASP A 243 -14.89 -10.58 -0.92
N ALA A 244 -14.64 -9.73 0.09
CA ALA A 244 -15.70 -9.08 0.85
C ALA A 244 -16.54 -8.14 -0.03
N LEU A 245 -15.92 -7.42 -0.97
CA LEU A 245 -16.62 -6.56 -1.93
C LEU A 245 -17.38 -7.38 -2.99
N ILE A 246 -16.84 -8.51 -3.45
CA ILE A 246 -17.53 -9.45 -4.34
C ILE A 246 -18.75 -10.03 -3.65
N GLN A 247 -18.62 -10.44 -2.38
CA GLN A 247 -19.73 -10.93 -1.58
C GLN A 247 -20.84 -9.87 -1.50
N LEU A 248 -20.48 -8.60 -1.28
CA LEU A 248 -21.44 -7.50 -1.24
C LEU A 248 -22.12 -7.30 -2.60
N ALA A 249 -21.35 -7.23 -3.69
CA ALA A 249 -21.85 -7.07 -5.06
C ALA A 249 -22.75 -8.22 -5.53
N THR A 250 -22.57 -9.43 -4.98
CA THR A 250 -23.35 -10.62 -5.33
C THR A 250 -24.47 -10.93 -4.34
N SER A 251 -24.65 -10.10 -3.30
CA SER A 251 -25.65 -10.27 -2.24
C SER A 251 -27.08 -9.92 -2.69
N GLY A 252 -27.62 -10.68 -3.65
CA GLY A 252 -28.98 -10.49 -4.16
C GLY A 252 -29.08 -9.40 -5.23
N LEU A 253 -30.32 -8.96 -5.52
CA LEU A 253 -30.60 -8.03 -6.62
C LEU A 253 -30.11 -6.59 -6.35
N ASP A 254 -29.88 -6.24 -5.08
CA ASP A 254 -29.41 -4.92 -4.63
C ASP A 254 -27.89 -4.84 -4.45
N GLY A 255 -27.14 -5.92 -4.72
CA GLY A 255 -25.69 -5.98 -4.55
C GLY A 255 -24.91 -4.83 -5.21
N PRO A 256 -25.17 -4.46 -6.49
CA PRO A 256 -24.52 -3.31 -7.11
C PRO A 256 -24.81 -1.97 -6.41
N ALA A 257 -26.02 -1.80 -5.87
CA ALA A 257 -26.38 -0.61 -5.10
C ALA A 257 -25.66 -0.58 -3.76
N LYS A 258 -25.54 -1.71 -3.05
CA LYS A 258 -24.74 -1.84 -1.83
C LYS A 258 -23.27 -1.51 -2.06
N LEU A 259 -22.68 -1.97 -3.16
CA LEU A 259 -21.30 -1.64 -3.48
C LEU A 259 -21.14 -0.14 -3.77
N LYS A 260 -22.11 0.49 -4.43
CA LYS A 260 -22.14 1.95 -4.56
C LYS A 260 -22.21 2.62 -3.17
N THR A 261 -23.10 2.19 -2.29
CA THR A 261 -23.20 2.71 -0.92
C THR A 261 -21.89 2.57 -0.15
N PHE A 262 -21.17 1.45 -0.32
CA PHE A 262 -19.85 1.25 0.28
C PHE A 262 -18.84 2.32 -0.20
N TYR A 263 -18.76 2.59 -1.50
CA TYR A 263 -17.87 3.64 -2.03
C TYR A 263 -18.32 5.04 -1.60
N ASP A 264 -19.62 5.31 -1.59
CA ASP A 264 -20.15 6.58 -1.09
C ASP A 264 -19.74 6.78 0.40
N ILE A 265 -19.85 5.74 1.23
CA ILE A 265 -19.40 5.76 2.63
C ILE A 265 -17.87 5.97 2.74
N GLN A 266 -17.08 5.36 1.87
CA GLN A 266 -15.62 5.54 1.86
C GLN A 266 -15.22 6.99 1.54
N ASP A 267 -15.85 7.59 0.52
CA ASP A 267 -15.63 8.99 0.13
C ASP A 267 -16.13 9.95 1.21
N GLU A 268 -17.27 9.65 1.81
CA GLU A 268 -17.84 10.40 2.93
C GLU A 268 -16.88 10.42 4.13
N ALA A 269 -16.36 9.25 4.53
CA ALA A 269 -15.44 9.15 5.67
C ALA A 269 -14.10 9.87 5.41
N SER A 270 -13.59 9.78 4.19
CA SER A 270 -12.38 10.51 3.77
C SER A 270 -12.59 12.02 3.83
N THR A 271 -13.75 12.50 3.38
CA THR A 271 -14.12 13.92 3.42
C THR A 271 -14.33 14.41 4.85
N ALA A 272 -15.02 13.63 5.69
CA ALA A 272 -15.25 13.95 7.09
C ALA A 272 -13.93 14.05 7.87
N ALA A 273 -13.02 13.08 7.67
CA ALA A 273 -11.69 13.10 8.28
C ALA A 273 -10.88 14.35 7.91
N ALA A 274 -10.89 14.74 6.64
CA ALA A 274 -10.17 15.93 6.18
C ALA A 274 -10.67 17.24 6.83
N ASN A 275 -11.91 17.25 7.34
CA ASN A 275 -12.56 18.40 7.96
C ASN A 275 -12.72 18.28 9.49
N ALA A 276 -12.35 17.14 10.09
CA ALA A 276 -12.59 16.83 11.51
C ALA A 276 -11.80 17.76 12.46
N PHE A 277 -10.66 18.30 12.00
CA PHE A 277 -9.77 19.16 12.78
C PHE A 277 -9.53 20.49 12.06
N PRO A 278 -10.54 21.39 12.00
CA PRO A 278 -10.53 22.58 11.15
C PRO A 278 -9.49 23.64 11.56
N ASP A 279 -8.99 23.58 12.80
CA ASP A 279 -7.98 24.51 13.31
C ASP A 279 -6.54 24.17 12.85
N LEU A 280 -6.35 23.02 12.20
CA LEU A 280 -5.04 22.62 11.69
C LEU A 280 -4.67 23.39 10.42
N SER A 281 -3.41 23.83 10.34
CA SER A 281 -2.82 24.23 9.05
C SER A 281 -2.88 23.08 8.04
N GLU A 282 -2.92 23.38 6.74
CA GLU A 282 -2.95 22.38 5.67
C GLU A 282 -1.89 21.27 5.87
N LYS A 283 -0.62 21.66 6.07
CA LYS A 283 0.48 20.70 6.32
C LYS A 283 0.27 19.85 7.58
N ALA A 284 -0.29 20.42 8.65
CA ALA A 284 -0.58 19.68 9.87
C ALA A 284 -1.76 18.72 9.67
N ASN A 285 -2.75 19.11 8.86
CA ASN A 285 -3.89 18.27 8.51
C ASN A 285 -3.47 17.09 7.63
N GLU A 286 -2.60 17.32 6.64
CA GLU A 286 -2.01 16.24 5.84
C GLU A 286 -1.29 15.21 6.71
N LYS A 287 -0.61 15.68 7.75
CA LYS A 287 0.05 14.82 8.73
C LYS A 287 -0.95 14.08 9.61
N ALA A 288 -2.00 14.76 10.08
CA ALA A 288 -3.05 14.15 10.88
C ALA A 288 -3.83 13.07 10.11
N LEU A 289 -3.93 13.19 8.79
CA LEU A 289 -4.57 12.24 7.88
C LEU A 289 -3.74 10.97 7.60
N SER A 290 -2.49 10.94 8.05
CA SER A 290 -1.57 9.80 7.89
C SER A 290 -1.00 9.45 9.25
N ASP A 291 -1.44 8.37 9.89
CA ASP A 291 -0.98 7.91 11.21
C ASP A 291 -1.33 8.84 12.40
N GLY A 292 -2.33 9.70 12.23
CA GLY A 292 -2.70 10.75 13.19
C GLY A 292 -4.17 10.77 13.58
N HIS A 293 -4.64 11.86 14.20
CA HIS A 293 -6.01 11.95 14.71
C HIS A 293 -7.08 11.94 13.61
N ALA A 294 -6.83 12.58 12.47
CA ALA A 294 -7.77 12.56 11.35
C ALA A 294 -7.83 11.16 10.70
N ASP A 295 -6.71 10.45 10.72
CA ASP A 295 -6.61 9.06 10.30
C ASP A 295 -7.41 8.13 11.23
N ALA A 296 -7.16 8.20 12.54
CA ALA A 296 -7.93 7.47 13.55
C ALA A 296 -9.43 7.76 13.43
N PHE A 297 -9.81 9.03 13.25
CA PHE A 297 -11.19 9.45 12.96
C PHE A 297 -11.73 8.74 11.71
N ARG A 298 -10.99 8.75 10.59
CA ARG A 298 -11.40 8.09 9.33
C ARG A 298 -11.69 6.62 9.56
N HIS A 299 -10.77 5.90 10.21
CA HIS A 299 -10.89 4.48 10.50
C HIS A 299 -12.12 4.16 11.37
N MET A 300 -12.29 4.89 12.48
CA MET A 300 -13.45 4.73 13.36
C MET A 300 -14.77 5.07 12.66
N TYR A 301 -14.84 6.21 11.97
CA TYR A 301 -16.08 6.66 11.33
C TYR A 301 -16.48 5.76 10.16
N TRP A 302 -15.50 5.36 9.33
CA TRP A 302 -15.73 4.41 8.24
C TRP A 302 -16.27 3.08 8.77
N ASN A 303 -15.66 2.52 9.81
CA ASN A 303 -16.14 1.28 10.43
C ASN A 303 -17.51 1.43 11.10
N ALA A 304 -17.80 2.58 11.70
CA ALA A 304 -19.12 2.85 12.28
C ALA A 304 -20.21 2.85 11.20
N ARG A 305 -19.97 3.53 10.07
CA ARG A 305 -20.91 3.61 8.95
C ARG A 305 -21.08 2.28 8.22
N MET A 306 -19.99 1.56 7.96
CA MET A 306 -20.08 0.22 7.42
C MET A 306 -20.82 -0.73 8.36
N THR A 307 -20.66 -0.58 9.68
CA THR A 307 -21.36 -1.43 10.65
C THR A 307 -22.86 -1.16 10.67
N GLN A 308 -23.28 0.10 10.58
CA GLN A 308 -24.71 0.44 10.46
C GLN A 308 -25.32 -0.14 9.17
N GLU A 309 -24.61 -0.04 8.05
CA GLU A 309 -25.14 -0.39 6.73
C GLU A 309 -25.07 -1.90 6.42
N PHE A 310 -23.94 -2.53 6.74
CA PHE A 310 -23.61 -3.89 6.32
C PHE A 310 -23.46 -4.87 7.49
N GLY A 311 -23.54 -4.38 8.73
CA GLY A 311 -23.36 -5.18 9.94
C GLY A 311 -21.89 -5.35 10.36
N ALA A 312 -21.70 -5.66 11.64
CA ALA A 312 -20.37 -5.72 12.26
C ALA A 312 -19.48 -6.84 11.70
N ASP A 313 -20.06 -8.00 11.38
CA ASP A 313 -19.30 -9.17 10.91
C ASP A 313 -18.69 -8.95 9.52
N TRP A 314 -19.50 -8.43 8.58
CA TRP A 314 -19.01 -8.07 7.25
C TRP A 314 -17.97 -6.95 7.35
N THR A 315 -18.26 -5.93 8.16
CA THR A 315 -17.33 -4.81 8.37
C THR A 315 -15.99 -5.27 8.94
N ASN A 316 -15.99 -6.20 9.91
CA ASN A 316 -14.76 -6.77 10.45
C ASN A 316 -13.99 -7.55 9.39
N THR A 317 -14.67 -8.35 8.57
CA THR A 317 -14.04 -9.12 7.48
C THR A 317 -13.35 -8.19 6.49
N PHE A 318 -14.07 -7.17 6.00
CA PHE A 318 -13.53 -6.19 5.07
C PHE A 318 -12.39 -5.38 5.69
N ALA A 319 -12.59 -4.80 6.88
CA ALA A 319 -11.61 -3.92 7.51
C ALA A 319 -10.35 -4.69 7.95
N SER A 320 -10.46 -5.91 8.47
CA SER A 320 -9.29 -6.74 8.74
C SER A 320 -8.57 -7.11 7.46
N GLY A 321 -9.28 -7.48 6.39
CA GLY A 321 -8.70 -7.75 5.07
C GLY A 321 -7.93 -6.54 4.51
N HIS A 322 -8.43 -5.32 4.73
CA HIS A 322 -7.77 -4.08 4.33
C HIS A 322 -6.39 -3.91 5.01
N GLU A 323 -6.24 -4.38 6.26
CA GLU A 323 -4.98 -4.28 7.01
C GLU A 323 -4.00 -5.44 6.73
N MET A 324 -4.43 -6.49 6.02
CA MET A 324 -3.59 -7.66 5.65
C MET A 324 -2.55 -7.34 4.55
N ILE A 325 -2.13 -6.08 4.44
CA ILE A 325 -1.09 -5.65 3.51
C ILE A 325 0.26 -6.14 4.06
N GLY A 326 0.97 -6.98 3.29
CA GLY A 326 2.30 -7.45 3.68
C GLY A 326 3.25 -6.28 3.94
N SER A 327 4.09 -6.39 4.98
CA SER A 327 4.99 -5.33 5.45
C SER A 327 4.32 -4.05 5.98
N ASN A 328 3.06 -4.10 6.40
CA ASN A 328 2.48 -3.00 7.18
C ASN A 328 3.31 -2.78 8.45
N PRO A 329 3.80 -1.55 8.75
CA PRO A 329 4.48 -1.30 10.00
C PRO A 329 3.59 -1.69 11.19
N ALA A 330 4.07 -2.57 12.06
CA ALA A 330 3.27 -3.15 13.15
C ALA A 330 2.50 -2.11 13.99
N ALA A 331 3.10 -0.95 14.27
CA ALA A 331 2.44 0.12 15.00
C ALA A 331 1.28 0.77 14.22
N ARG A 332 1.39 0.95 12.89
CA ARG A 332 0.29 1.43 12.04
C ARG A 332 -0.83 0.40 12.01
N GLU A 333 -0.50 -0.85 11.72
CA GLU A 333 -1.47 -1.95 11.68
C GLU A 333 -2.27 -2.06 13.00
N ALA A 334 -1.58 -1.98 14.14
CA ALA A 334 -2.23 -1.99 15.45
C ALA A 334 -3.14 -0.77 15.68
N MET A 335 -2.68 0.42 15.28
CA MET A 335 -3.48 1.64 15.37
C MET A 335 -4.76 1.50 14.53
N ASP A 336 -4.63 1.06 13.28
CA ASP A 336 -5.74 0.95 12.33
C ASP A 336 -6.73 -0.13 12.78
N LEU A 337 -6.27 -1.34 13.10
CA LEU A 337 -7.14 -2.43 13.58
C LEU A 337 -7.87 -2.06 14.88
N TYR A 338 -7.19 -1.41 15.83
CA TYR A 338 -7.78 -0.99 17.09
C TYR A 338 -8.84 0.10 16.89
N ASN A 339 -8.52 1.13 16.09
CA ASN A 339 -9.48 2.19 15.76
C ASN A 339 -10.65 1.65 14.91
N ASN A 340 -10.40 0.70 14.01
CA ASN A 340 -11.44 -0.01 13.27
C ASN A 340 -12.40 -0.72 14.25
N GLN A 341 -11.88 -1.41 15.27
CA GLN A 341 -12.68 -2.07 16.30
C GLN A 341 -13.54 -1.08 17.11
N LEU A 342 -12.96 0.05 17.54
CA LEU A 342 -13.71 1.11 18.22
C LEU A 342 -14.83 1.66 17.34
N GLY A 343 -14.56 1.91 16.06
CA GLY A 343 -15.55 2.33 15.08
C GLY A 343 -16.72 1.36 14.96
N ARG A 344 -16.45 0.06 14.84
CA ARG A 344 -17.50 -0.98 14.79
C ARG A 344 -18.35 -0.96 16.06
N ALA A 345 -17.74 -0.82 17.23
CA ALA A 345 -18.46 -0.72 18.49
C ALA A 345 -19.36 0.54 18.55
N ILE A 346 -18.87 1.69 18.06
CA ILE A 346 -19.65 2.92 17.96
C ILE A 346 -20.85 2.72 17.04
N GLY A 347 -20.66 2.16 15.84
CA GLY A 347 -21.75 1.89 14.90
C GLY A 347 -22.80 0.92 15.46
N ALA A 348 -22.37 -0.20 16.04
CA ALA A 348 -23.26 -1.21 16.61
C ALA A 348 -24.10 -0.69 17.80
N ASN A 349 -23.53 0.18 18.63
CA ASN A 349 -24.22 0.76 19.78
C ASN A 349 -25.14 1.94 19.41
N ASN A 350 -25.07 2.43 18.18
CA ASN A 350 -25.83 3.59 17.72
C ASN A 350 -26.46 3.32 16.33
N PRO A 351 -27.31 2.28 16.19
CA PRO A 351 -27.81 1.85 14.88
C PRO A 351 -28.64 2.92 14.15
N ASP A 352 -29.33 3.80 14.90
CA ASP A 352 -30.22 4.83 14.36
C ASP A 352 -29.57 6.23 14.34
N ALA A 353 -28.30 6.35 14.74
CA ALA A 353 -27.63 7.65 14.75
C ALA A 353 -27.38 8.16 13.33
N SER A 354 -27.56 9.47 13.14
CA SER A 354 -27.24 10.13 11.87
C SER A 354 -25.73 10.08 11.58
N PRO A 355 -25.32 10.28 10.31
CA PRO A 355 -23.93 10.50 9.94
C PRO A 355 -23.20 11.48 10.88
N GLU A 356 -23.79 12.65 11.11
CA GLU A 356 -23.22 13.72 11.93
C GLU A 356 -23.15 13.33 13.41
N GLU A 357 -24.16 12.64 13.93
CA GLU A 357 -24.16 12.12 15.30
C GLU A 357 -23.06 11.07 15.50
N LEU A 358 -22.81 10.23 14.51
CA LEU A 358 -21.69 9.28 14.53
C LEU A 358 -20.34 9.99 14.47
N GLN A 359 -20.17 11.00 13.62
CA GLN A 359 -18.93 11.80 13.59
C GLN A 359 -18.65 12.41 14.97
N GLN A 360 -19.67 12.97 15.62
CA GLN A 360 -19.55 13.54 16.96
C GLN A 360 -19.14 12.48 18.00
N LYS A 361 -19.72 11.28 17.96
CA LYS A 361 -19.34 10.17 18.85
C LYS A 361 -17.90 9.71 18.62
N VAL A 362 -17.43 9.72 17.38
CA VAL A 362 -16.04 9.41 17.04
C VAL A 362 -15.09 10.48 17.60
N LEU A 363 -15.42 11.77 17.45
CA LEU A 363 -14.66 12.86 18.06
C LEU A 363 -14.61 12.73 19.59
N GLU A 364 -15.75 12.44 20.22
CA GLU A 364 -15.82 12.20 21.66
C GLU A 364 -14.90 11.04 22.09
N ALA A 365 -14.82 9.95 21.32
CA ALA A 365 -13.92 8.84 21.62
C ALA A 365 -12.44 9.27 21.53
N ILE A 366 -12.09 10.10 20.54
CA ILE A 366 -10.74 10.69 20.41
C ILE A 366 -10.44 11.58 21.61
N ASP A 367 -11.34 12.50 21.95
CA ASP A 367 -11.16 13.48 23.03
C ASP A 367 -11.12 12.80 24.42
N ASN A 368 -11.81 11.66 24.57
CA ASN A 368 -11.81 10.85 25.79
C ASN A 368 -10.60 9.89 25.89
N ASN A 369 -9.55 10.10 25.09
CA ASN A 369 -8.33 9.30 25.11
C ASN A 369 -8.54 7.80 24.77
N GLN A 370 -9.58 7.48 24.00
CA GLN A 370 -9.87 6.08 23.65
C GLN A 370 -9.16 5.66 22.37
N ALA A 371 -8.99 6.56 21.41
CA ALA A 371 -8.34 6.25 20.15
C ALA A 371 -6.81 6.12 20.29
N VAL A 372 -6.19 5.45 19.31
CA VAL A 372 -4.74 5.31 19.21
C VAL A 372 -4.24 6.07 17.99
N VAL A 373 -3.06 6.69 18.10
CA VAL A 373 -2.35 7.42 17.04
C VAL A 373 -0.85 7.08 17.10
N ILE A 374 -0.05 7.52 16.12
CA ILE A 374 1.41 7.32 16.16
C ILE A 374 2.14 8.54 16.72
N GLN A 375 2.95 8.30 17.75
CA GLN A 375 3.84 9.31 18.34
C GLN A 375 5.30 9.05 18.01
N SER A 376 6.14 10.08 18.17
CA SER A 376 7.59 9.92 18.16
C SER A 376 8.08 9.30 19.47
N SER A 377 8.97 8.33 19.37
CA SER A 377 9.72 7.72 20.47
C SER A 377 11.23 7.68 20.13
N PRO A 378 12.15 7.58 21.12
CA PRO A 378 13.58 7.41 20.83
C PRO A 378 13.90 6.23 19.91
N ASP A 379 13.06 5.18 19.94
CA ASP A 379 13.23 3.96 19.15
C ASP A 379 12.47 4.00 17.80
N GLY A 380 11.90 5.15 17.42
CA GLY A 380 11.09 5.32 16.20
C GLY A 380 9.64 5.70 16.50
N GLY A 381 8.75 5.56 15.52
CA GLY A 381 7.33 5.82 15.76
C GLY A 381 6.68 4.67 16.54
N GLN A 382 5.85 4.99 17.53
CA GLN A 382 5.14 4.02 18.37
C GLN A 382 3.67 4.43 18.53
N ILE A 383 2.80 3.47 18.80
CA ILE A 383 1.41 3.77 19.17
C ILE A 383 1.33 4.54 20.49
N ALA A 384 0.35 5.43 20.58
CA ALA A 384 0.03 6.22 21.75
C ALA A 384 -1.47 6.50 21.81
N PHE A 385 -2.01 6.71 23.00
CA PHE A 385 -3.38 7.18 23.13
C PHE A 385 -3.52 8.61 22.60
N SER A 386 -4.69 8.93 22.04
CA SER A 386 -4.96 10.18 21.31
C SER A 386 -4.62 11.46 22.08
N ASN A 387 -4.77 11.52 23.40
CA ASN A 387 -4.45 12.74 24.17
C ASN A 387 -2.96 12.86 24.53
N SER A 388 -2.13 11.88 24.18
CA SER A 388 -0.67 11.93 24.36
C SER A 388 0.02 12.74 23.26
N VAL A 389 -0.67 12.98 22.15
CA VAL A 389 -0.15 13.69 20.97
C VAL A 389 -1.15 14.76 20.56
N ALA A 390 -0.70 15.97 20.26
CA ALA A 390 -1.58 17.00 19.70
C ALA A 390 -1.92 16.68 18.22
N PRO A 391 -3.15 16.95 17.74
CA PRO A 391 -3.50 16.78 16.34
C PRO A 391 -2.48 17.42 15.38
N GLY A 392 -2.07 16.67 14.36
CA GLY A 392 -1.06 17.08 13.37
C GLY A 392 0.40 17.06 13.85
N GLN A 393 0.67 16.61 15.09
CA GLN A 393 2.02 16.42 15.63
C GLN A 393 2.46 14.95 15.66
N ASN A 394 1.66 14.04 15.09
CA ASN A 394 1.98 12.62 14.94
C ASN A 394 3.22 12.38 14.08
N VAL A 395 3.76 11.16 14.13
CA VAL A 395 4.80 10.69 13.22
C VAL A 395 4.16 9.88 12.12
N ILE A 396 4.57 10.13 10.87
CA ILE A 396 4.20 9.30 9.73
C ILE A 396 5.23 8.17 9.65
N LEU A 397 4.77 6.94 9.76
CA LEU A 397 5.62 5.75 9.57
C LEU A 397 5.94 5.58 8.08
N PRO A 398 7.05 4.91 7.73
CA PRO A 398 7.32 4.52 6.35
C PRO A 398 6.16 3.73 5.73
N GLY A 399 6.08 3.71 4.40
CA GLY A 399 5.03 2.95 3.69
C GLY A 399 5.11 1.43 3.89
N ALA A 400 6.31 0.92 4.16
CA ALA A 400 6.58 -0.48 4.48
C ALA A 400 7.47 -0.56 5.72
N GLY A 401 7.27 -1.58 6.56
CA GLY A 401 7.98 -1.80 7.81
C GLY A 401 8.11 -3.28 8.14
N ILE A 402 8.68 -3.56 9.32
CA ILE A 402 8.74 -4.92 9.84
C ILE A 402 7.38 -5.25 10.47
N PRO A 403 6.67 -6.28 9.96
CA PRO A 403 5.39 -6.72 10.53
C PRO A 403 5.64 -7.37 11.89
N MET A 404 4.65 -7.34 12.79
CA MET A 404 4.69 -8.14 14.01
C MET A 404 3.80 -9.38 13.81
N PRO A 405 4.26 -10.58 14.21
CA PRO A 405 3.41 -11.76 14.13
C PRO A 405 2.14 -11.57 14.94
N LYS A 406 1.04 -12.12 14.43
CA LYS A 406 -0.25 -12.11 15.10
C LYS A 406 -0.14 -12.66 16.53
N GLY A 407 -0.57 -11.87 17.51
CA GLY A 407 -0.67 -12.32 18.89
C GLY A 407 -1.65 -13.50 19.03
N ASN A 408 -1.23 -14.54 19.75
CA ASN A 408 -2.09 -15.67 20.12
C ASN A 408 -3.08 -15.32 21.23
#